data_AF-A0A971GLX0-F1
#
_entry.id   AF-A0A971GLX0-F1
#
_cell.length_a   1.000
_cell.length_b   1.000
_cell.length_c   1.000
_cell.angle_alpha   90.00
_cell.angle_beta   90.00
_cell.angle_gamma   90.00
#
_symmetry.space_group_name_H-M   'P 1'
#
loop_
_entity.id
_entity.type
_entity.pdbx_description
1 polymer ?
#
loop_
_entity_poly.entity_id
_entity_poly.type
_entity_poly.pdbx_seq_one_letter_code
_entity_poly.pdbx_strand_id
1 'polypeptide(L)'
;MFTGLIEEMGMVAGLTDSGEGKLLTVNASAVLDGTKIGDSISINGACQTVTAMQPGSFTVFVSRVTLQVTTLGRFRIGQAVNLERALTLTARLGGHIVQGHVDFTGKVLAVKKDASGVEIDIAVEPAQMKHIVRKGS
;
A
#
# COMPACT_ATOMS: atom_id res chain seq x y z
N MET A 1 11.13 3.72 2.60
CA MET A 1 10.51 4.53 3.67
C MET A 1 9.56 5.51 3.03
N PHE A 2 8.45 5.81 3.69
CA PHE A 2 7.29 6.55 3.18
C PHE A 2 6.75 7.50 4.27
N THR A 3 5.74 8.29 3.92
CA THR A 3 5.08 9.26 4.82
C THR A 3 3.66 8.87 5.22
N GLY A 4 3.02 7.98 4.46
CA GLY A 4 1.58 7.70 4.59
C GLY A 4 0.70 8.73 3.88
N LEU A 5 1.28 9.62 3.07
CA LEU A 5 0.53 10.56 2.23
C LEU A 5 0.41 9.96 0.83
N ILE A 6 -0.79 9.46 0.52
CA ILE A 6 -1.08 8.81 -0.76
C ILE A 6 -0.96 9.84 -1.90
N GLU A 7 -0.15 9.52 -2.91
CA GLU A 7 0.10 10.40 -4.05
C GLU A 7 -0.96 10.22 -5.14
N GLU A 8 -1.40 8.99 -5.37
CA GLU A 8 -2.50 8.70 -6.29
C GLU A 8 -3.21 7.38 -5.95
N MET A 9 -4.37 7.17 -6.56
CA MET A 9 -4.98 5.84 -6.67
C MET A 9 -4.66 5.24 -8.03
N GLY A 10 -3.96 4.10 -8.03
CA GLY A 10 -3.78 3.27 -9.21
C GLY A 10 -4.87 2.21 -9.35
N MET A 11 -4.75 1.36 -10.38
CA MET A 11 -5.69 0.27 -10.64
C MET A 11 -4.96 -1.03 -10.96
N VAL A 12 -5.33 -2.12 -10.30
CA VAL A 12 -4.77 -3.46 -10.57
C VAL A 12 -5.10 -3.86 -12.00
N ALA A 13 -4.07 -4.06 -12.82
CA ALA A 13 -4.20 -4.39 -14.24
C ALA A 13 -3.93 -5.87 -14.53
N GLY A 14 -3.09 -6.51 -13.71
CA GLY A 14 -2.70 -7.91 -13.91
C GLY A 14 -2.31 -8.59 -12.61
N LEU A 15 -2.64 -9.87 -12.52
CA LEU A 15 -2.29 -10.75 -11.42
C LEU A 15 -1.88 -12.10 -12.01
N THR A 16 -0.63 -12.48 -11.84
CA THR A 16 -0.10 -13.76 -12.33
C THR A 16 0.50 -14.52 -11.17
N ASP A 17 0.03 -15.73 -10.92
CA ASP A 17 0.65 -16.61 -9.94
C ASP A 17 2.04 -17.02 -10.42
N SER A 18 3.00 -16.97 -9.50
CA SER A 18 4.34 -17.52 -9.67
C SER A 18 4.54 -18.44 -8.47
N GLY A 19 5.15 -19.61 -8.59
CA GLY A 19 5.16 -20.61 -7.50
C GLY A 19 5.48 -20.06 -6.10
N GLU A 20 6.27 -18.99 -5.99
CA GLU A 20 6.74 -18.37 -4.75
C GLU A 20 5.99 -17.09 -4.34
N GLY A 21 5.00 -16.63 -5.12
CA GLY A 21 4.31 -15.36 -4.89
C GLY A 21 3.37 -14.97 -6.04
N LYS A 22 3.14 -13.68 -6.23
CA LYS A 22 2.35 -13.17 -7.37
C LYS A 22 3.09 -12.02 -8.04
N LEU A 23 3.05 -12.00 -9.37
CA LEU A 23 3.34 -10.78 -10.11
C LEU A 23 2.07 -9.92 -10.12
N LEU A 24 2.19 -8.70 -9.62
CA LEU A 24 1.12 -7.71 -9.55
C LEU A 24 1.48 -6.55 -10.48
N THR A 25 0.66 -6.30 -11.49
CA THR A 25 0.78 -5.14 -12.38
C THR A 25 -0.28 -4.11 -12.02
N VAL A 26 0.13 -2.85 -11.88
CA VAL A 26 -0.73 -1.73 -11.50
C VAL A 26 -0.60 -0.61 -12.53
N ASN A 27 -1.74 -0.15 -13.05
CA ASN A 27 -1.83 1.07 -13.85
C ASN A 27 -1.72 2.29 -12.93
N ALA A 28 -0.88 3.23 -13.30
CA ALA A 28 -0.52 4.40 -12.50
C ALA A 28 -0.06 5.55 -13.41
N SER A 29 0.08 6.75 -12.86
CA SER A 29 0.57 7.91 -13.61
C SER A 29 1.55 8.73 -12.80
N ALA A 30 1.11 9.35 -11.70
CA ALA A 30 1.93 10.23 -10.88
C ALA A 30 3.12 9.50 -10.24
N VAL A 31 2.93 8.27 -9.76
CA VAL A 31 4.01 7.51 -9.13
C VAL A 31 4.97 6.88 -10.13
N LEU A 32 4.71 6.95 -11.43
CA LEU A 32 5.66 6.49 -12.45
C LEU A 32 6.74 7.52 -12.75
N ASP A 33 6.47 8.80 -12.47
CA ASP A 33 7.43 9.87 -12.74
C ASP A 33 8.69 9.71 -11.88
N GLY A 34 9.84 9.66 -12.56
CA GLY A 34 11.15 9.44 -11.93
C GLY A 34 11.41 8.03 -11.37
N THR A 35 10.41 7.15 -11.34
CA THR A 35 10.57 5.77 -10.86
C THR A 35 11.34 4.91 -11.86
N LYS A 36 12.18 4.02 -11.31
CA LYS A 36 13.00 3.07 -12.06
C LYS A 36 12.75 1.65 -11.55
N ILE A 37 13.13 0.66 -12.36
CA ILE A 37 13.22 -0.74 -11.91
C ILE A 37 14.19 -0.81 -10.73
N GLY A 38 13.79 -1.49 -9.66
CA GLY A 38 14.52 -1.56 -8.40
C GLY A 38 14.06 -0.55 -7.35
N ASP A 39 13.32 0.50 -7.73
CA ASP A 39 12.75 1.44 -6.77
C ASP A 39 11.60 0.81 -5.97
N SER A 40 11.27 1.44 -4.85
CA SER A 40 10.19 1.00 -3.96
C SER A 40 8.95 1.88 -4.10
N ILE A 41 7.80 1.23 -4.30
CA ILE A 41 6.47 1.86 -4.25
C ILE A 41 5.65 1.15 -3.18
N SER A 42 5.00 1.93 -2.32
CA SER A 42 4.01 1.45 -1.37
C SER A 42 2.68 1.23 -2.09
N ILE A 43 2.15 0.00 -2.03
CA ILE A 43 0.83 -0.36 -2.56
C ILE A 43 -0.08 -0.71 -1.39
N ASN A 44 -1.12 0.10 -1.14
CA ASN A 44 -1.96 0.01 0.06
C ASN A 44 -1.14 -0.08 1.37
N GLY A 45 -0.03 0.67 1.46
CA GLY A 45 0.83 0.68 2.64
C GLY A 45 1.89 -0.44 2.67
N ALA A 46 1.91 -1.37 1.71
CA ALA A 46 2.93 -2.41 1.63
C ALA A 46 4.04 -2.03 0.63
N CYS A 47 5.28 -1.94 1.10
CA CYS A 47 6.45 -1.64 0.27
C CYS A 47 6.74 -2.78 -0.71
N GLN A 48 6.73 -2.49 -2.01
CA GLN A 48 7.08 -3.44 -3.07
C GLN A 48 8.16 -2.86 -3.98
N THR A 49 9.07 -3.73 -4.45
CA THR A 49 10.11 -3.37 -5.42
C THR A 49 9.59 -3.51 -6.84
N VAL A 50 9.76 -2.46 -7.65
CA VAL A 50 9.42 -2.46 -9.07
C VAL A 50 10.34 -3.43 -9.82
N THR A 51 9.76 -4.44 -10.47
CA THR A 51 10.49 -5.45 -11.25
C THR A 51 10.40 -5.22 -12.76
N ALA A 52 9.35 -4.55 -13.22
CA ALA A 52 9.20 -4.14 -14.61
C ALA A 52 8.36 -2.86 -14.73
N MET A 53 8.54 -2.13 -15.84
CA MET A 53 7.77 -0.93 -16.15
C MET A 53 7.35 -0.94 -17.61
N GLN A 54 6.16 -0.40 -17.86
CA GLN A 54 5.60 -0.15 -19.18
C GLN A 54 4.98 1.25 -19.20
N PRO A 55 4.67 1.83 -20.37
CA PRO A 55 3.93 3.09 -20.42
C PRO A 55 2.61 2.97 -19.62
N GLY A 56 2.45 3.80 -18.59
CA GLY A 56 1.25 3.84 -17.75
C GLY A 56 1.08 2.70 -16.74
N SER A 57 2.09 1.84 -16.55
CA SER A 57 2.02 0.79 -15.52
C SER A 57 3.38 0.33 -15.00
N PHE A 58 3.37 -0.30 -13.83
CA PHE A 58 4.52 -0.98 -13.27
C PHE A 58 4.12 -2.36 -12.74
N THR A 59 5.09 -3.27 -12.65
CA THR A 59 4.92 -4.60 -12.10
C THR A 59 5.84 -4.79 -10.90
N VAL A 60 5.34 -5.51 -9.89
CA VAL A 60 6.08 -5.93 -8.70
C VAL A 60 5.93 -7.43 -8.48
N PHE A 61 6.89 -8.03 -7.80
CA PHE A 61 6.74 -9.38 -7.25
C PHE A 61 6.35 -9.29 -5.78
N VAL A 62 5.23 -9.92 -5.41
CA VAL A 62 4.71 -9.97 -4.04
C VAL A 62 4.93 -11.37 -3.49
N SER A 63 5.78 -11.48 -2.46
CA SER A 63 6.12 -12.77 -1.83
C SER A 63 4.91 -13.40 -1.11
N ARG A 64 4.95 -14.73 -0.93
CA ARG A 64 3.94 -15.45 -0.13
C ARG A 64 3.73 -14.87 1.27
N VAL A 65 4.80 -14.48 1.97
CA VAL A 65 4.71 -13.90 3.32
C VAL A 65 3.93 -12.59 3.26
N THR A 66 4.27 -11.70 2.33
CA THR A 66 3.56 -10.44 2.14
C THR A 66 2.09 -10.67 1.78
N LEU A 67 1.78 -11.64 0.91
CA LEU A 67 0.40 -11.97 0.55
C LEU A 67 -0.43 -12.46 1.75
N GLN A 68 0.19 -13.09 2.74
CA GLN A 68 -0.48 -13.60 3.95
C GLN A 68 -0.77 -12.51 4.98
N VAL A 69 0.13 -11.53 5.14
CA VAL A 69 0.01 -10.49 6.18
C VAL A 69 -0.66 -9.21 5.68
N THR A 70 -0.90 -9.09 4.37
CA THR A 70 -1.50 -7.90 3.74
C THR A 70 -2.81 -8.20 3.01
N THR A 71 -3.49 -7.16 2.55
CA THR A 71 -4.67 -7.32 1.69
C THR A 71 -4.33 -7.69 0.25
N LEU A 72 -3.05 -7.61 -0.18
CA LEU A 72 -2.63 -7.79 -1.57
C LEU A 72 -2.98 -9.20 -2.08
N GLY A 73 -2.98 -10.21 -1.20
CA GLY A 73 -3.39 -11.58 -1.54
C GLY A 73 -4.84 -11.72 -2.00
N ARG A 74 -5.69 -10.73 -1.74
CA ARG A 74 -7.12 -10.72 -2.08
C ARG A 74 -7.46 -9.77 -3.23
N PHE A 75 -6.45 -9.15 -3.85
CA PHE A 75 -6.67 -8.20 -4.94
C PHE A 75 -7.32 -8.86 -6.14
N ARG A 76 -8.04 -8.04 -6.90
CA ARG A 76 -8.70 -8.43 -8.16
C ARG A 76 -8.33 -7.42 -9.23
N ILE A 77 -8.30 -7.87 -10.48
CA ILE A 77 -8.14 -6.97 -11.63
C ILE A 77 -9.28 -5.93 -11.60
N GLY A 78 -8.95 -4.66 -11.89
CA GLY A 78 -9.87 -3.52 -11.84
C GLY A 78 -10.01 -2.89 -10.45
N GLN A 79 -9.40 -3.45 -9.41
CA GLN A 79 -9.46 -2.87 -8.06
C GLN A 79 -8.58 -1.61 -7.96
N ALA A 80 -9.11 -0.55 -7.35
CA ALA A 80 -8.34 0.63 -6.99
C ALA A 80 -7.38 0.34 -5.82
N VAL A 81 -6.19 0.96 -5.85
CA VAL A 81 -5.15 0.83 -4.82
C VAL A 81 -4.49 2.18 -4.55
N ASN A 82 -4.16 2.44 -3.30
CA ASN A 82 -3.39 3.61 -2.89
C ASN A 82 -1.91 3.42 -3.22
N LEU A 83 -1.28 4.43 -3.81
CA LEU A 83 0.12 4.40 -4.21
C LEU A 83 0.90 5.57 -3.59
N GLU A 84 2.13 5.29 -3.17
CA GLU A 84 3.08 6.28 -2.66
C GLU A 84 4.51 5.84 -3.00
N ARG A 85 5.33 6.74 -3.53
CA ARG A 85 6.76 6.51 -3.82
C ARG A 85 7.59 6.60 -2.55
N ALA A 86 8.74 5.93 -2.55
CA ALA A 86 9.70 6.07 -1.47
C ALA A 86 10.22 7.51 -1.34
N LEU A 87 10.42 7.95 -0.10
CA LEU A 87 10.99 9.25 0.24
C LEU A 87 12.38 9.46 -0.35
N THR A 88 12.66 10.67 -0.80
CA THR A 88 14.02 11.17 -1.03
C THR A 88 14.57 11.85 0.23
N LEU A 89 15.88 12.10 0.28
CA LEU A 89 16.51 12.85 1.38
C LEU A 89 16.02 14.30 1.49
N THR A 90 15.48 14.87 0.41
CA THR A 90 15.01 16.26 0.35
C THR A 90 13.50 16.39 0.51
N ALA A 91 12.77 15.27 0.55
CA ALA A 91 11.33 15.27 0.67
C ALA A 91 10.88 15.70 2.08
N ARG A 92 9.76 16.41 2.16
CA ARG A 92 9.17 16.81 3.44
C ARG A 92 8.45 15.61 4.06
N LEU A 93 8.67 15.38 5.36
CA LEU A 93 7.92 14.39 6.14
C LEU A 93 6.61 15.01 6.64
N GLY A 94 5.60 15.08 5.77
CA GLY A 94 4.30 15.70 6.09
C GLY A 94 3.36 14.82 6.95
N GLY A 95 3.53 13.50 6.86
CA GLY A 95 2.85 12.53 7.71
C GLY A 95 3.78 12.08 8.85
N HIS A 96 4.02 10.77 8.94
CA HIS A 96 4.96 10.17 9.88
C HIS A 96 5.84 9.15 9.16
N ILE A 97 6.80 8.56 9.85
CA ILE A 97 7.66 7.55 9.25
C ILE A 97 6.87 6.25 9.04
N VAL A 98 6.60 5.91 7.79
CA VAL A 98 5.98 4.64 7.41
C VAL A 98 7.05 3.76 6.75
N GLN A 99 7.27 2.56 7.30
CA GLN A 99 8.25 1.63 6.73
C GLN A 99 7.73 0.94 5.46
N GLY A 100 6.43 0.70 5.40
CA GLY A 100 5.79 -0.13 4.40
C GLY A 100 5.88 -1.64 4.71
N HIS A 101 6.28 -2.01 5.93
CA HIS A 101 6.21 -3.37 6.45
C HIS A 101 4.90 -3.50 7.24
N VAL A 102 3.92 -4.19 6.65
CA VAL A 102 2.61 -4.37 7.28
C VAL A 102 2.68 -5.54 8.26
N ASP A 103 2.34 -5.30 9.52
CA ASP A 103 2.36 -6.32 10.57
C ASP A 103 1.13 -7.24 10.53
N PHE A 104 -0.06 -6.66 10.32
CA PHE A 104 -1.33 -7.38 10.33
C PHE A 104 -2.42 -6.58 9.59
N THR A 105 -3.59 -7.21 9.40
CA THR A 105 -4.78 -6.55 8.85
C THR A 105 -5.82 -6.28 9.93
N GLY A 106 -6.51 -5.16 9.83
CA GLY A 106 -7.71 -4.86 10.62
C GLY A 106 -8.99 -5.15 9.84
N LYS A 107 -10.11 -5.25 10.56
CA LYS A 107 -11.45 -5.40 9.98
C LYS A 107 -12.26 -4.12 10.20
N VAL A 108 -12.72 -3.50 9.12
CA VAL A 108 -13.67 -2.39 9.20
C VAL A 108 -15.00 -2.90 9.74
N LEU A 109 -15.45 -2.33 10.86
CA LEU A 109 -16.72 -2.65 11.50
C LEU A 109 -17.83 -1.68 11.09
N ALA A 110 -17.50 -0.39 11.00
CA ALA A 110 -18.43 0.66 10.61
C ALA A 110 -17.70 1.79 9.87
N VAL A 111 -18.43 2.43 8.95
CA VAL A 111 -18.03 3.66 8.29
C VAL A 111 -19.18 4.63 8.44
N LYS A 112 -18.97 5.72 9.17
CA LYS A 112 -19.98 6.77 9.41
C LYS A 112 -19.49 8.05 8.74
N LYS A 113 -20.36 8.67 7.94
CA LYS A 113 -20.04 9.92 7.24
C LYS A 113 -21.00 11.01 7.68
N ASP A 114 -20.46 12.14 8.09
CA ASP A 114 -21.23 13.33 8.43
C ASP A 114 -20.56 14.61 7.90
N ALA A 115 -21.02 15.79 8.35
CA ALA A 115 -20.49 17.07 7.93
C ALA A 115 -19.03 17.33 8.39
N SER A 116 -18.56 16.62 9.42
CA SER A 116 -17.22 16.77 9.99
C SER A 116 -16.18 15.83 9.35
N GLY A 117 -16.63 14.78 8.66
CA GLY A 117 -15.74 13.88 7.93
C GLY A 117 -16.25 12.44 7.85
N VAL A 118 -15.30 11.51 7.82
CA VAL A 118 -15.56 10.06 7.82
C VAL A 118 -14.92 9.45 9.05
N GLU A 119 -15.74 8.84 9.90
CA GLU A 119 -15.32 8.02 11.03
C GLU A 119 -15.29 6.55 10.60
N ILE A 120 -14.19 5.85 10.88
CA ILE A 120 -14.00 4.44 10.53
C ILE A 120 -13.65 3.68 11.80
N ASP A 121 -14.52 2.73 12.17
CA ASP A 121 -14.28 1.81 13.28
C ASP A 121 -13.53 0.58 12.76
N ILE A 122 -12.32 0.34 13.23
CA ILE A 122 -11.46 -0.78 12.79
C ILE A 122 -11.19 -1.69 13.99
N ALA A 123 -11.63 -2.95 13.88
CA ALA A 123 -11.25 -4.00 14.82
C ALA A 123 -9.86 -4.55 14.47
N VAL A 124 -9.06 -4.77 15.51
CA VAL A 124 -7.76 -5.44 15.43
C VAL A 124 -7.67 -6.48 16.54
N GLU A 125 -6.76 -7.44 16.41
CA GLU A 125 -6.54 -8.45 17.45
C GLU A 125 -6.09 -7.80 18.77
N PRO A 126 -6.60 -8.23 19.94
CA PRO A 126 -6.28 -7.61 21.23
C PRO A 126 -4.77 -7.51 21.52
N ALA A 127 -4.00 -8.49 21.06
CA ALA A 127 -2.54 -8.51 21.22
C ALA A 127 -1.83 -7.33 20.53
N GLN A 128 -2.44 -6.75 19.50
CA GLN A 128 -1.90 -5.63 18.73
C GLN A 128 -2.21 -4.26 19.34
N MET A 129 -3.24 -4.18 20.20
CA MET A 129 -3.67 -2.92 20.83
C MET A 129 -2.58 -2.24 21.66
N LYS A 130 -1.59 -3.00 22.17
CA LYS A 130 -0.46 -2.43 22.90
C LYS A 130 0.40 -1.46 22.08
N HIS A 131 0.28 -1.48 20.75
CA HIS A 131 0.97 -0.59 19.83
C HIS A 131 0.12 0.60 19.37
N ILE A 132 -1.16 0.66 19.73
CA ILE A 132 -2.12 1.66 19.25
C ILE A 132 -2.56 2.52 20.43
N VAL A 133 -2.23 3.81 20.38
CA VAL A 133 -2.57 4.78 21.43
C VAL A 133 -3.53 5.83 20.93
N ARG A 134 -4.33 6.39 21.86
CA ARG A 134 -5.23 7.50 21.55
C ARG A 134 -4.40 8.70 21.04
N LYS A 135 -4.77 9.23 19.86
CA LYS A 135 -4.05 10.30 19.15
C LYS A 135 -2.63 9.90 18.67
N GLY A 136 -2.35 8.61 18.53
CA GLY A 136 -1.13 8.10 17.89
C GLY A 136 -1.17 8.17 16.37
N SER A 137 -0.08 7.72 15.75
CA SER A 137 0.04 7.39 14.34
C SER A 137 0.50 5.95 14.21
#